data_AF-A0AAN1D4G9-F1
#
_entry.id   AF-A0AAN1D4G9-F1
#
_cell.length_a   1.000
_cell.length_b   1.000
_cell.length_c   1.000
_cell.angle_alpha   90.00
_cell.angle_beta   90.00
_cell.angle_gamma   90.00
#
_symmetry.space_group_name_H-M   'P 1'
#
loop_
_entity.id
_entity.type
_entity.pdbx_description
1 polymer ?
#
loop_
_entity_poly.entity_id
_entity_poly.type
_entity_poly.pdbx_seq_one_letter_code
_entity_poly.pdbx_strand_id
1 'polypeptide(L)'
;MNIQTVRNDLRAFISSKVLIHAWDLDYPDVLYTVIDDQEYPANTAIELPVQNIFHVKDGRNSIKTSARFTYRIAYIFPEVMPFNDLPWRSLEGIVSTIHIKALLEPPGGIELILPAEIEDSLSVARSDDMSGDWLIYLNFGFDVTFRTTELPDVGDLQPPDISDFGTLQQLQIQVNRAKPEFSRLDNTTFNEDTVITITANDN
;
A
#
# COMPACT_ATOMS: atom_id res chain seq x y z
N MET A 1 6.63 -12.93 -13.74
CA MET A 1 6.79 -12.33 -12.41
C MET A 1 7.08 -10.84 -12.53
N ASN A 2 6.26 -10.07 -11.82
CA ASN A 2 6.46 -8.65 -11.53
C ASN A 2 6.31 -8.43 -10.01
N ILE A 3 6.34 -7.18 -9.55
CA ILE A 3 6.20 -6.83 -8.13
C ILE A 3 4.86 -7.34 -7.55
N GLN A 4 3.77 -7.30 -8.32
CA GLN A 4 2.45 -7.76 -7.86
C GLN A 4 2.44 -9.28 -7.64
N THR A 5 3.04 -10.05 -8.55
CA THR A 5 3.17 -11.51 -8.38
C THR A 5 3.93 -11.84 -7.09
N VAL A 6 5.09 -11.20 -6.88
CA VAL A 6 5.91 -11.42 -5.67
C VAL A 6 5.15 -11.08 -4.40
N ARG A 7 4.42 -9.96 -4.40
CA ARG A 7 3.57 -9.53 -3.28
C ARG A 7 2.52 -10.58 -2.95
N ASN A 8 1.82 -11.12 -3.95
CA ASN A 8 0.82 -12.17 -3.77
C ASN A 8 1.44 -13.47 -3.22
N ASP A 9 2.61 -13.86 -3.74
CA ASP A 9 3.32 -15.07 -3.28
C ASP A 9 3.79 -14.93 -1.82
N LEU A 10 4.30 -13.76 -1.43
CA LEU A 10 4.66 -13.44 -0.05
C LEU A 10 3.44 -13.41 0.88
N ARG A 11 2.32 -12.82 0.45
CA ARG A 11 1.06 -12.79 1.22
C ARG A 11 0.54 -14.20 1.48
N ALA A 12 0.53 -15.05 0.46
CA ALA A 12 0.15 -16.46 0.58
C ALA A 12 1.11 -17.21 1.50
N PHE A 13 2.42 -16.96 1.38
CA PHE A 13 3.42 -17.53 2.28
C PHE A 13 3.16 -17.13 3.74
N ILE A 14 2.99 -15.84 4.05
CA ILE A 14 2.71 -15.35 5.42
C ILE A 14 1.45 -16.01 5.97
N SER A 15 0.37 -16.04 5.18
CA SER A 15 -0.91 -16.65 5.57
C SER A 15 -0.80 -18.17 5.83
N SER A 16 0.19 -18.84 5.24
CA SER A 16 0.48 -20.26 5.50
C SER A 16 1.25 -20.51 6.81
N LYS A 17 1.88 -19.47 7.38
CA LYS A 17 2.71 -19.56 8.59
C LYS A 17 2.02 -19.00 9.82
N VAL A 18 1.19 -17.98 9.62
CA VAL A 18 0.44 -17.31 10.67
C VAL A 18 -1.00 -17.19 10.23
N LEU A 19 -1.91 -17.52 11.14
CA LEU A 19 -3.33 -17.30 10.94
C LEU A 19 -3.60 -15.79 10.89
N ILE A 20 -4.03 -15.30 9.74
CA ILE A 20 -4.43 -13.90 9.53
C ILE A 20 -5.94 -13.87 9.30
N HIS A 21 -6.69 -13.17 10.16
CA HIS A 21 -8.16 -13.15 10.06
C HIS A 21 -8.65 -12.23 8.96
N ALA A 22 -8.02 -11.07 8.81
CA ALA A 22 -8.29 -10.16 7.72
C ALA A 22 -7.01 -9.48 7.25
N TRP A 23 -6.91 -9.28 5.95
CA TRP A 23 -5.85 -8.51 5.35
C TRP A 23 -6.34 -7.11 4.99
N ASP A 24 -5.39 -6.19 4.80
CA ASP A 24 -5.61 -4.83 4.33
C ASP A 24 -6.41 -3.96 5.32
N LEU A 25 -6.22 -4.24 6.63
CA LEU A 25 -6.75 -3.47 7.75
C LEU A 25 -5.64 -3.11 8.73
N ASP A 26 -5.65 -1.87 9.25
CA ASP A 26 -4.64 -1.38 10.19
C ASP A 26 -4.64 -2.13 11.53
N TYR A 27 -5.83 -2.46 12.05
CA TYR A 27 -6.04 -3.29 13.23
C TYR A 27 -7.43 -3.97 13.20
N PRO A 28 -7.67 -5.02 14.01
CA PRO A 28 -8.98 -5.70 14.07
C PRO A 28 -10.08 -4.85 14.69
N ASP A 29 -11.32 -5.02 14.23
CA ASP A 29 -12.52 -4.35 14.76
C ASP A 29 -13.22 -5.12 15.90
N VAL A 30 -12.73 -6.31 16.22
CA VAL A 30 -13.23 -7.19 17.29
C VAL A 30 -12.06 -7.71 18.12
N LEU A 31 -12.29 -8.03 19.40
CA LEU A 31 -11.23 -8.54 20.30
C LEU A 31 -10.83 -10.00 20.00
N TYR A 32 -11.81 -10.81 19.62
CA TYR A 32 -11.64 -12.24 19.43
C TYR A 32 -12.30 -12.70 18.14
N THR A 33 -11.75 -13.76 17.59
CA THR A 33 -12.27 -14.48 16.42
C THR A 33 -12.46 -15.93 16.80
N VAL A 34 -13.55 -16.55 16.31
CA VAL A 34 -13.89 -17.95 16.63
C VAL A 34 -13.50 -18.84 15.46
N ILE A 35 -12.65 -19.83 15.71
CA ILE A 35 -12.24 -20.85 14.74
C ILE A 35 -12.34 -22.21 15.42
N ASP A 36 -13.03 -23.16 14.78
CA ASP A 36 -13.25 -24.51 15.31
C ASP A 36 -13.75 -24.51 16.78
N ASP A 37 -14.73 -23.64 17.08
CA ASP A 37 -15.32 -23.41 18.40
C ASP A 37 -14.33 -22.92 19.48
N GLN A 38 -13.15 -22.41 19.08
CA GLN A 38 -12.16 -21.82 19.98
C GLN A 38 -11.98 -20.33 19.69
N GLU A 39 -11.88 -19.52 20.75
CA GLU A 39 -11.63 -18.08 20.67
C GLU A 39 -10.13 -17.80 20.62
N TYR A 40 -9.71 -17.06 19.59
CA TYR A 40 -8.36 -16.57 19.41
C TYR A 40 -8.34 -15.05 19.42
N PRO A 41 -7.28 -14.40 19.95
CA PRO A 41 -7.10 -12.96 19.79
C PRO A 41 -7.20 -12.59 18.32
N ALA A 42 -8.04 -11.62 18.01
CA ALA A 42 -8.19 -11.16 16.64
C ALA A 42 -6.89 -10.53 16.16
N ASN A 43 -6.63 -10.67 14.86
CA ASN A 43 -5.47 -10.08 14.23
C ASN A 43 -5.76 -9.72 12.77
N THR A 44 -5.09 -8.68 12.30
CA THR A 44 -5.11 -8.28 10.90
C THR A 44 -3.68 -8.16 10.38
N ALA A 45 -3.52 -8.18 9.06
CA ALA A 45 -2.25 -7.88 8.42
C ALA A 45 -2.41 -6.85 7.30
N ILE A 46 -1.42 -5.99 7.13
CA ILE A 46 -1.39 -5.03 6.03
C ILE A 46 -0.03 -5.07 5.34
N GLU A 47 -0.06 -4.93 4.03
CA GLU A 47 1.11 -4.81 3.19
C GLU A 47 1.47 -3.33 3.05
N LEU A 48 2.69 -2.96 3.42
CA LEU A 48 3.14 -1.59 3.32
C LEU A 48 3.64 -1.29 1.89
N PRO A 49 3.80 -0.01 1.52
CA PRO A 49 4.36 0.38 0.23
C PRO A 49 5.74 -0.26 0.01
N VAL A 50 5.99 -0.75 -1.21
CA VAL A 50 7.29 -1.32 -1.57
C VAL A 50 8.37 -0.24 -1.48
N GLN A 51 9.50 -0.59 -0.86
CA GLN A 51 10.63 0.31 -0.67
C GLN A 51 11.84 -0.18 -1.47
N ASN A 52 12.84 0.69 -1.64
CA ASN A 52 14.16 0.32 -2.16
C ASN A 52 14.10 -0.47 -3.48
N ILE A 53 13.30 0.01 -4.43
CA ILE A 53 13.12 -0.66 -5.73
C ILE A 53 14.32 -0.33 -6.63
N PHE A 54 15.01 -1.38 -7.08
CA PHE A 54 16.13 -1.29 -8.02
C PHE A 54 15.94 -2.26 -9.17
N HIS A 55 16.20 -1.78 -10.39
CA HIS A 55 16.19 -2.59 -11.60
C HIS A 55 17.57 -2.57 -12.23
N VAL A 56 18.12 -3.76 -12.51
CA VAL A 56 19.42 -3.92 -13.15
C VAL A 56 19.25 -4.83 -14.36
N LYS A 57 19.84 -4.43 -15.49
CA LYS A 57 19.90 -5.29 -16.67
C LYS A 57 20.81 -6.49 -16.38
N ASP A 58 20.27 -7.69 -16.53
CA ASP A 58 20.99 -8.96 -16.39
C ASP A 58 21.00 -9.68 -17.74
N GLY A 59 22.13 -9.60 -18.47
CA GLY A 59 22.25 -10.17 -19.81
C GLY A 59 21.57 -9.35 -20.91
N ARG A 60 21.24 -9.99 -22.05
CA ARG A 60 20.71 -9.28 -23.23
C ARG A 60 19.24 -8.88 -23.08
N ASN A 61 18.40 -9.79 -22.56
CA ASN A 61 16.93 -9.66 -22.51
C ASN A 61 16.34 -10.03 -21.12
N SER A 62 17.07 -9.77 -20.04
CA SER A 62 16.57 -10.05 -18.68
C SER A 62 16.82 -8.84 -17.78
N ILE A 63 15.86 -8.59 -16.89
CA ILE A 63 15.91 -7.53 -15.88
C ILE A 63 15.83 -8.22 -14.54
N LYS A 64 16.82 -7.93 -13.70
CA LYS A 64 16.85 -8.34 -12.30
C LYS A 64 16.30 -7.20 -11.46
N THR A 65 15.29 -7.49 -10.67
CA THR A 65 14.66 -6.52 -9.77
C THR A 65 14.95 -6.91 -8.33
N SER A 66 15.37 -5.92 -7.54
CA SER A 66 15.45 -6.01 -6.09
C SER A 66 14.47 -5.02 -5.48
N ALA A 67 13.73 -5.44 -4.47
CA ALA A 67 12.77 -4.60 -3.78
C ALA A 67 12.55 -5.07 -2.35
N ARG A 68 12.20 -4.14 -1.47
CA ARG A 68 11.82 -4.42 -0.08
C ARG A 68 10.31 -4.45 0.07
N PHE A 69 9.80 -5.58 0.55
CA PHE A 69 8.39 -5.80 0.84
C PHE A 69 8.18 -5.80 2.34
N THR A 70 7.45 -4.82 2.86
CA THR A 70 7.21 -4.65 4.29
C THR A 70 5.76 -4.98 4.65
N TYR A 71 5.59 -5.53 5.84
CA TYR A 71 4.32 -6.02 6.37
C TYR A 71 4.17 -5.61 7.82
N ARG A 72 2.92 -5.48 8.24
CA ARG A 72 2.55 -5.29 9.65
C ARG A 72 1.43 -6.26 9.99
N ILE A 73 1.56 -6.99 11.09
CA ILE A 73 0.46 -7.76 11.70
C ILE A 73 0.06 -7.05 12.99
N ALA A 74 -1.21 -6.75 13.16
CA ALA A 74 -1.76 -6.11 14.35
C ALA A 74 -2.58 -7.13 15.15
N TYR A 75 -2.23 -7.33 16.42
CA TYR A 75 -3.04 -8.06 17.39
C TYR A 75 -3.72 -7.08 18.32
N ILE A 76 -4.97 -7.35 18.69
CA ILE A 76 -5.72 -6.54 19.66
C ILE A 76 -5.92 -7.31 20.96
N PHE A 77 -5.83 -6.60 22.09
CA PHE A 77 -6.07 -7.13 23.43
C PHE A 77 -6.91 -6.15 24.25
N PRO A 78 -7.73 -6.64 25.20
CA PRO A 78 -8.63 -5.79 25.97
C PRO A 78 -7.91 -4.70 26.76
N GLU A 79 -8.48 -3.50 26.84
CA GLU A 79 -7.91 -2.35 27.58
C GLU A 79 -7.50 -2.72 29.02
N VAL A 80 -8.35 -3.52 29.68
CA VAL A 80 -8.25 -3.93 31.08
C VAL A 80 -7.07 -4.85 31.37
N MET A 81 -6.44 -5.42 30.33
CA MET A 81 -5.25 -6.26 30.51
C MET A 81 -4.06 -5.40 30.97
N PRO A 82 -3.36 -5.77 32.06
CA PRO A 82 -2.14 -5.08 32.45
C PRO A 82 -1.07 -5.18 31.36
N PHE A 83 -0.29 -4.11 31.15
CA PHE A 83 0.77 -4.09 30.14
C PHE A 83 1.77 -5.26 30.29
N ASN A 84 2.10 -5.64 31.52
CA ASN A 84 3.04 -6.73 31.80
C ASN A 84 2.49 -8.13 31.45
N ASP A 85 1.17 -8.24 31.28
CA ASP A 85 0.48 -9.48 30.92
C ASP A 85 0.27 -9.61 29.40
N LEU A 86 0.57 -8.56 28.64
CA LEU A 86 0.52 -8.60 27.18
C LEU A 86 1.53 -9.63 26.64
N PRO A 87 1.16 -10.48 25.66
CA PRO A 87 2.01 -11.55 25.17
C PRO A 87 3.05 -11.09 24.13
N TRP A 88 3.55 -9.85 24.23
CA TRP A 88 4.41 -9.24 23.20
C TRP A 88 5.69 -10.06 22.92
N ARG A 89 6.33 -10.63 23.95
CA ARG A 89 7.51 -11.51 23.77
C ARG A 89 7.18 -12.79 22.99
N SER A 90 6.00 -13.36 23.20
CA SER A 90 5.56 -14.54 22.45
C SER A 90 5.27 -14.19 20.99
N LEU A 91 4.71 -13.01 20.74
CA LEU A 91 4.44 -12.51 19.40
C LEU A 91 5.73 -12.14 18.64
N GLU A 92 6.80 -11.72 19.31
CA GLU A 92 8.13 -11.56 18.68
C GLU A 92 8.65 -12.87 18.06
N GLY A 93 8.34 -14.00 18.69
CA GLY A 93 8.63 -15.34 18.16
C GLY A 93 7.96 -15.63 16.82
N ILE A 94 6.82 -14.99 16.53
CA ILE A 94 6.11 -15.12 15.25
C ILE A 94 6.93 -14.48 14.13
N VAL A 95 7.44 -13.26 14.33
CA VAL A 95 8.30 -12.58 13.34
C VAL A 95 9.55 -13.42 13.06
N SER A 96 10.19 -13.91 14.11
CA SER A 96 11.36 -14.80 13.98
C SER A 96 11.03 -16.07 13.19
N THR A 97 9.88 -16.67 13.45
CA THR A 97 9.41 -17.88 12.75
C THR A 97 9.18 -17.61 11.27
N ILE A 98 8.51 -16.50 10.93
CA ILE A 98 8.27 -16.07 9.55
C ILE A 98 9.62 -15.90 8.81
N HIS A 99 10.58 -15.18 9.40
CA HIS A 99 11.88 -14.92 8.81
C HIS A 99 12.69 -16.21 8.58
N ILE A 100 12.78 -17.07 9.61
CA ILE A 100 13.48 -18.36 9.49
C ILE A 100 12.82 -19.22 8.42
N LYS A 101 11.48 -19.27 8.38
CA LYS A 101 10.76 -20.05 7.38
C LYS A 101 10.96 -19.51 5.97
N ALA A 102 11.01 -18.19 5.78
CA ALA A 102 11.25 -17.60 4.46
C ALA A 102 12.64 -17.97 3.91
N LEU A 103 13.64 -18.05 4.79
CA LEU A 103 15.00 -18.48 4.43
C LEU A 103 15.08 -19.97 4.07
N LEU A 104 14.29 -20.82 4.73
CA LEU A 104 14.27 -22.27 4.49
C LEU A 104 13.38 -22.68 3.31
N GLU A 105 12.26 -21.98 3.14
CA GLU A 105 11.16 -22.31 2.23
C GLU A 105 10.77 -21.06 1.43
N PRO A 106 11.65 -20.52 0.57
CA PRO A 106 11.38 -19.28 -0.15
C PRO A 106 10.15 -19.42 -1.06
N PRO A 107 9.23 -18.44 -1.09
CA PRO A 107 8.09 -18.46 -2.00
C PRO A 107 8.54 -18.38 -3.46
N GLY A 108 7.70 -18.93 -4.36
CA GLY A 108 8.05 -19.30 -5.73
C GLY A 108 8.75 -18.21 -6.56
N GLY A 109 9.58 -18.64 -7.51
CA GLY A 109 10.21 -17.79 -8.55
C GLY A 109 11.17 -16.69 -8.05
N ILE A 110 11.32 -16.53 -6.73
CA ILE A 110 12.25 -15.61 -6.09
C ILE A 110 13.68 -16.19 -6.16
N GLU A 111 14.63 -15.39 -6.63
CA GLU A 111 16.05 -15.78 -6.67
C GLU A 111 16.70 -15.69 -5.28
N LEU A 112 16.35 -14.66 -4.51
CA LEU A 112 16.87 -14.43 -3.17
C LEU A 112 15.81 -13.74 -2.32
N ILE A 113 15.65 -14.22 -1.09
CA ILE A 113 14.85 -13.60 -0.04
C ILE A 113 15.71 -13.48 1.21
N LEU A 114 15.77 -12.29 1.77
CA LEU A 114 16.45 -12.01 3.03
C LEU A 114 15.50 -11.24 3.96
N PRO A 115 15.43 -11.58 5.25
CA PRO A 115 14.76 -10.74 6.24
C PRO A 115 15.31 -9.32 6.17
N ALA A 116 14.43 -8.34 6.03
CA ALA A 116 14.79 -6.94 6.05
C ALA A 116 15.00 -6.47 7.50
N GLU A 117 16.01 -5.65 7.72
CA GLU A 117 16.18 -4.93 8.97
C GLU A 117 15.11 -3.82 9.07
N ILE A 118 14.27 -3.92 10.11
CA ILE A 118 13.21 -2.97 10.44
C ILE A 118 13.51 -2.45 11.85
N GLU A 119 13.50 -1.12 12.01
CA GLU A 119 13.91 -0.44 13.24
C GLU A 119 13.08 -0.89 14.46
N ASP A 120 11.75 -0.91 14.32
CA ASP A 120 10.83 -1.36 15.37
C ASP A 120 10.07 -2.62 14.92
N SER A 121 10.66 -3.80 15.11
CA SER A 121 10.03 -5.08 14.75
C SER A 121 8.76 -5.38 15.55
N LEU A 122 8.65 -4.80 16.75
CA LEU A 122 7.47 -4.87 17.59
C LEU A 122 7.21 -3.50 18.22
N SER A 123 5.95 -3.05 18.14
CA SER A 123 5.50 -1.87 18.87
C SER A 123 4.19 -2.14 19.58
N VAL A 124 3.99 -1.51 20.74
CA VAL A 124 2.76 -1.59 21.53
C VAL A 124 2.15 -0.21 21.59
N ALA A 125 0.88 -0.11 21.26
CA ALA A 125 0.11 1.13 21.27
C ALA A 125 -1.25 0.89 21.92
N ARG A 126 -1.98 1.98 22.14
CA ARG A 126 -3.42 1.94 22.42
C ARG A 126 -4.18 2.16 21.13
N SER A 127 -5.38 1.59 21.00
CA SER A 127 -6.29 1.97 19.93
C SER A 127 -6.71 3.42 20.10
N ASP A 128 -6.82 4.13 18.98
CA ASP A 128 -7.21 5.55 18.95
C ASP A 128 -8.72 5.76 19.10
N ASP A 129 -9.49 4.67 19.14
CA ASP A 129 -10.93 4.69 19.35
C ASP A 129 -11.31 4.80 20.83
N MET A 130 -12.61 4.84 21.10
CA MET A 130 -13.12 4.96 22.46
C MET A 130 -12.86 3.71 23.33
N SER A 131 -12.43 2.59 22.77
CA SER A 131 -12.21 1.37 23.56
C SER A 131 -10.89 1.39 24.32
N GLY A 132 -9.87 2.10 23.82
CA GLY A 132 -8.56 2.15 24.45
C GLY A 132 -7.89 0.78 24.55
N ASP A 133 -8.24 -0.16 23.68
CA ASP A 133 -7.67 -1.50 23.66
C ASP A 133 -6.16 -1.46 23.35
N TRP A 134 -5.44 -2.50 23.75
CA TRP A 134 -4.03 -2.63 23.43
C TRP A 134 -3.86 -3.17 22.02
N LEU A 135 -2.96 -2.53 21.26
CA LEU A 135 -2.54 -2.98 19.94
C LEU A 135 -1.08 -3.39 20.00
N ILE A 136 -0.77 -4.59 19.55
CA ILE A 136 0.60 -5.07 19.38
C ILE A 136 0.85 -5.25 17.89
N TYR A 137 1.72 -4.40 17.35
CA TYR A 137 2.12 -4.43 15.96
C TYR A 137 3.42 -5.21 15.80
N LEU A 138 3.43 -6.15 14.87
CA LEU A 138 4.59 -6.89 14.42
C LEU A 138 4.98 -6.36 13.05
N ASN A 139 6.05 -5.57 12.98
CA ASN A 139 6.55 -5.02 11.73
C ASN A 139 7.73 -5.87 11.24
N PHE A 140 7.68 -6.27 9.97
CA PHE A 140 8.75 -7.06 9.37
C PHE A 140 8.78 -6.83 7.86
N GLY A 141 9.80 -7.37 7.20
CA GLY A 141 9.88 -7.26 5.76
C GLY A 141 10.89 -8.20 5.16
N PHE A 142 10.92 -8.22 3.84
CA PHE A 142 11.83 -9.03 3.04
C PHE A 142 12.49 -8.18 1.97
N ASP A 143 13.81 -8.23 1.92
CA ASP A 143 14.58 -7.81 0.75
C ASP A 143 14.56 -8.96 -0.24
N VAL A 144 13.86 -8.76 -1.36
CA VAL A 144 13.58 -9.80 -2.34
C VAL A 144 14.20 -9.45 -3.67
N THR A 145 14.87 -10.42 -4.28
CA THR A 145 15.43 -10.32 -5.61
C THR A 145 14.81 -11.37 -6.53
N PHE A 146 14.36 -10.94 -7.71
CA PHE A 146 13.70 -11.79 -8.70
C PHE A 146 13.97 -11.31 -10.14
N ARG A 147 13.71 -12.17 -11.12
CA ARG A 147 13.75 -11.77 -12.55
C ARG A 147 12.39 -11.20 -12.95
N THR A 148 12.39 -9.98 -13.47
CA THR A 148 11.19 -9.40 -14.07
C THR A 148 10.99 -10.01 -15.45
N THR A 149 9.89 -10.73 -15.62
CA THR A 149 9.50 -11.34 -16.90
C THR A 149 8.18 -10.79 -17.43
N GLU A 150 7.45 -10.05 -16.61
CA GLU A 150 6.17 -9.41 -16.95
C GLU A 150 6.25 -7.93 -16.60
N LEU A 151 5.62 -7.10 -17.42
CA LEU A 151 5.35 -5.73 -17.05
C LEU A 151 4.05 -5.68 -16.23
N PRO A 152 3.95 -4.83 -15.20
CA PRO A 152 2.68 -4.61 -14.52
C PRO A 152 1.67 -4.00 -15.50
N ASP A 153 0.42 -4.48 -15.45
CA ASP A 153 -0.67 -3.85 -16.17
C ASP A 153 -1.05 -2.56 -15.44
N VAL A 154 -0.73 -1.43 -16.08
CA VAL A 154 -1.02 -0.09 -15.57
C VAL A 154 -1.92 0.68 -16.55
N GLY A 155 -2.55 0.00 -17.51
CA GLY A 155 -3.32 0.65 -18.57
C GLY A 155 -4.41 1.59 -18.03
N ASP A 156 -5.08 1.20 -16.95
CA ASP A 156 -6.14 2.00 -16.31
C ASP A 156 -5.61 3.16 -15.44
N LEU A 157 -4.31 3.15 -15.13
CA LEU A 157 -3.63 4.16 -14.30
C LEU A 157 -2.75 5.09 -15.12
N GLN A 158 -2.43 4.73 -16.37
CA GLN A 158 -1.71 5.61 -17.26
C GLN A 158 -2.66 6.73 -17.70
N PRO A 159 -2.23 8.00 -17.60
CA PRO A 159 -2.96 9.05 -18.27
C PRO A 159 -3.07 8.67 -19.76
N PRO A 160 -4.19 9.00 -20.43
CA PRO A 160 -4.29 8.80 -21.86
C PRO A 160 -3.06 9.39 -22.54
N ASP A 161 -2.52 8.64 -23.51
CA ASP A 161 -1.26 8.93 -24.15
C ASP A 161 -1.22 10.41 -24.59
N ILE A 162 -0.34 11.21 -24.00
CA ILE A 162 -0.28 12.67 -24.18
C ILE A 162 0.18 13.03 -25.62
N SER A 163 0.46 12.02 -26.45
CA SER A 163 0.83 12.16 -27.86
C SER A 163 -0.32 12.64 -28.77
N ASP A 164 -1.57 12.70 -28.28
CA ASP A 164 -2.74 13.06 -29.09
C ASP A 164 -3.46 14.34 -28.64
N PHE A 165 -2.71 15.33 -28.13
CA PHE A 165 -3.17 16.70 -28.33
C PHE A 165 -2.96 17.01 -29.82
N GLY A 166 -4.01 16.79 -30.61
CA GLY A 166 -4.11 17.38 -31.95
C GLY A 166 -3.65 18.84 -31.90
N THR A 167 -3.00 19.32 -32.96
CA THR A 167 -2.46 20.68 -33.03
C THR A 167 -3.49 21.67 -32.50
N LEU A 168 -3.13 22.37 -31.41
CA LEU A 168 -4.02 23.33 -30.75
C LEU A 168 -4.18 24.54 -31.68
N GLN A 169 -5.11 24.46 -32.63
CA GLN A 169 -5.31 25.50 -33.63
C GLN A 169 -5.82 26.81 -33.00
N GLN A 170 -6.62 26.70 -31.93
CA GLN A 170 -7.28 27.84 -31.31
C GLN A 170 -7.55 27.60 -29.82
N LEU A 171 -7.14 28.55 -28.98
CA LEU A 171 -7.54 28.65 -27.57
C LEU A 171 -8.49 29.84 -27.43
N GLN A 172 -9.71 29.62 -26.94
CA GLN A 172 -10.66 30.68 -26.60
C GLN A 172 -10.74 30.81 -25.08
N ILE A 173 -10.35 31.97 -24.56
CA ILE A 173 -10.49 32.32 -23.15
C ILE A 173 -11.64 33.32 -23.04
N GLN A 174 -12.71 32.91 -22.37
CA GLN A 174 -13.86 33.77 -22.07
C GLN A 174 -13.69 34.40 -20.69
N VAL A 175 -13.62 35.72 -20.65
CA VAL A 175 -13.57 36.48 -19.40
C VAL A 175 -14.94 37.12 -19.15
N ASN A 176 -15.65 36.58 -18.17
CA ASN A 176 -16.93 37.12 -17.71
C ASN A 176 -16.70 38.09 -16.55
N ARG A 177 -17.29 39.28 -16.62
CA ARG A 177 -17.30 40.23 -15.50
C ARG A 177 -18.68 40.32 -14.89
N ALA A 178 -18.67 40.36 -13.56
CA ALA A 178 -19.85 40.54 -12.74
C ALA A 178 -20.38 41.97 -12.89
N LYS A 179 -21.69 42.14 -13.14
CA LYS A 179 -22.33 43.47 -13.15
C LYS A 179 -22.25 44.12 -11.75
N PRO A 180 -22.41 45.45 -11.64
CA PRO A 180 -22.45 46.14 -10.34
C PRO A 180 -23.50 45.57 -9.35
N GLU A 181 -24.55 44.92 -9.84
CA GLU A 181 -25.61 44.28 -9.05
C GLU A 181 -25.47 42.75 -8.98
N PHE A 182 -24.24 42.24 -9.09
CA PHE A 182 -23.98 40.80 -9.11
C PHE A 182 -24.59 40.06 -7.92
N SER A 183 -25.44 39.08 -8.23
CA SER A 183 -26.01 38.17 -7.25
C SER A 183 -25.40 36.78 -7.45
N ARG A 184 -24.85 36.20 -6.38
CA ARG A 184 -24.32 34.82 -6.38
C ARG A 184 -25.39 33.75 -6.64
N LEU A 185 -26.67 34.13 -6.57
CA LEU A 185 -27.81 33.24 -6.76
C LEU A 185 -28.44 33.35 -8.16
N ASP A 186 -27.97 34.29 -9.00
CA ASP A 186 -28.49 34.51 -10.37
C ASP A 186 -27.33 34.57 -11.38
N ASN A 187 -27.19 33.52 -12.18
CA ASN A 187 -26.14 33.34 -13.17
C ASN A 187 -26.31 34.19 -14.45
N THR A 188 -27.40 34.94 -14.59
CA THR A 188 -27.62 35.90 -15.68
C THR A 188 -27.03 37.29 -15.40
N THR A 189 -26.46 37.48 -14.20
CA THR A 189 -25.86 38.75 -13.76
C THR A 189 -24.40 38.95 -14.18
N PHE A 190 -23.87 38.06 -15.02
CA PHE A 190 -22.59 38.24 -15.71
C PHE A 190 -22.79 38.85 -17.10
N ASN A 191 -21.83 39.66 -17.55
CA ASN A 191 -21.68 39.99 -18.97
C ASN A 191 -20.37 39.36 -19.49
N GLU A 192 -20.42 38.80 -20.69
CA GLU A 192 -19.20 38.41 -21.43
C GLU A 192 -18.48 39.69 -21.85
N ASP A 193 -17.35 39.97 -21.21
CA ASP A 193 -16.64 41.25 -21.38
C ASP A 193 -15.60 41.14 -22.50
N THR A 194 -14.96 39.97 -22.64
CA THR A 194 -13.94 39.74 -23.67
C THR A 194 -13.79 38.26 -23.99
N VAL A 195 -13.76 37.94 -25.29
CA VAL A 195 -13.27 36.65 -25.80
C VAL A 195 -11.87 36.86 -26.33
N ILE A 196 -10.88 36.27 -25.67
CA ILE A 196 -9.50 36.26 -26.18
C ILE A 196 -9.35 34.99 -27.00
N THR A 197 -9.14 35.15 -28.31
CA THR A 197 -8.81 34.05 -29.22
C THR A 197 -7.31 34.06 -29.47
N ILE A 198 -6.63 32.98 -29.09
CA ILE A 198 -5.22 32.74 -29.42
C ILE A 198 -5.19 31.66 -30.49
N THR A 199 -4.78 32.01 -31.69
CA THR A 199 -4.60 31.05 -32.79
C THR A 199 -3.12 30.70 -32.88
N ALA A 200 -2.79 29.40 -32.97
CA ALA A 200 -1.42 28.99 -33.26
C ALA A 200 -1.12 29.36 -34.72
N ASN A 201 -0.08 30.16 -34.96
CA ASN A 201 0.42 30.38 -36.31
C ASN A 201 1.36 29.22 -36.65
N ASP A 202 0.99 28.43 -37.67
CA ASP A 202 1.88 27.45 -38.26
C ASP A 202 3.06 28.17 -38.91
N ASN A 203 4.25 28.03 -38.32
CA ASN A 203 5.54 28.23 -38.97
C ASN A 203 6.32 26.92 -38.88
#